data_AF-T0XWS8-F1
#
_entry.id   AF-T0XWS8-F1
#
_cell.length_a   1.000
_cell.length_b   1.000
_cell.length_c   1.000
_cell.angle_alpha   90.00
_cell.angle_beta   90.00
_cell.angle_gamma   90.00
#
_symmetry.space_group_name_H-M   'P 1'
#
loop_
_entity.id
_entity.type
_entity.pdbx_description
1 polymer ?
#
loop_
_entity_poly.entity_id
_entity_poly.type
_entity_poly.pdbx_seq_one_letter_code
_entity_poly.pdbx_strand_id
1 'polypeptide(L)'
;MQRWRLIQAGMGMTVALLFSFPAQAGELDILKPRVPADQIAAAKAMKPPFPVTADIIAKGKEVFNGAGTCYTCHGATGKGDGPGAAGMDPSPRNFTNHKFDQVRTAGEMVWVVTNGSPLQPAMVGFVTAGQITDKQAWEAVMYERSLGCGGDMDCVTGSADWVAKQPVHEESARKTTRSAATVAKNSSSPDLSLR
;
A
#
# COMPACT_ATOMS: atom_id res chain seq x y z
N MET A 1 28.97 -44.33 58.11
CA MET A 1 29.42 -43.09 57.40
C MET A 1 29.66 -43.51 55.95
N GLN A 2 29.07 -42.98 54.87
CA GLN A 2 28.27 -41.79 54.61
C GLN A 2 27.24 -42.11 53.51
N ARG A 3 26.10 -41.42 53.53
CA ARG A 3 25.03 -41.50 52.52
C ARG A 3 25.42 -40.58 51.35
N TRP A 4 25.63 -41.11 50.15
CA TRP A 4 25.84 -40.28 48.95
C TRP A 4 24.48 -40.02 48.28
N ARG A 5 24.02 -38.76 48.34
CA ARG A 5 22.84 -38.26 47.63
C ARG A 5 23.31 -37.42 46.45
N LEU A 6 22.77 -37.75 45.26
CA LEU A 6 22.35 -36.88 44.14
C LEU A 6 23.47 -36.05 43.48
N ILE A 7 23.48 -35.82 42.16
CA ILE A 7 22.64 -34.82 41.48
C ILE A 7 22.57 -35.22 39.99
N GLN A 8 21.37 -35.53 39.49
CA GLN A 8 21.08 -35.47 38.06
C GLN A 8 20.84 -34.00 37.70
N ALA A 9 21.74 -33.40 36.93
CA ALA A 9 21.53 -32.10 36.32
C ALA A 9 20.59 -32.28 35.11
N GLY A 10 19.31 -31.99 35.30
CA GLY A 10 18.35 -31.86 34.20
C GLY A 10 18.61 -30.57 33.44
N MET A 11 19.16 -30.68 32.22
CA MET A 11 19.30 -29.56 31.29
C MET A 11 17.91 -29.25 30.72
N GLY A 12 17.24 -28.26 31.29
CA GLY A 12 15.94 -27.78 30.80
C GLY A 12 16.10 -27.14 29.42
N MET A 13 15.54 -27.78 28.39
CA MET A 13 15.50 -27.28 27.04
C MET A 13 14.37 -26.23 26.96
N THR A 14 14.70 -24.96 27.12
CA THR A 14 13.77 -23.84 26.94
C THR A 14 13.39 -23.76 25.46
N VAL A 15 12.17 -24.19 25.12
CA VAL A 15 11.55 -23.92 23.83
C VAL A 15 11.27 -22.42 23.76
N ALA A 16 12.15 -21.68 23.09
CA ALA A 16 11.90 -20.29 22.74
C ALA A 16 10.74 -20.27 21.73
N LEU A 17 9.53 -20.00 22.19
CA LEU A 17 8.39 -19.66 21.34
C LEU A 17 8.72 -18.32 20.66
N LEU A 18 9.26 -18.40 19.45
CA LEU A 18 9.37 -17.26 18.55
C LEU A 18 7.95 -16.82 18.19
N PHE A 19 7.41 -15.86 18.94
CA PHE A 19 6.24 -15.11 18.52
C PHE A 19 6.64 -14.33 17.27
N SER A 20 6.29 -14.86 16.10
CA SER A 20 6.33 -14.11 14.84
C SER A 20 5.33 -12.96 14.97
N PHE A 21 5.84 -11.77 15.28
CA PHE A 21 5.05 -10.55 15.16
C PHE A 21 4.66 -10.40 13.68
N PRO A 22 3.36 -10.36 13.34
CA PRO A 22 2.93 -10.16 11.96
C PRO A 22 3.46 -8.81 11.46
N ALA A 23 3.77 -8.73 10.17
CA ALA A 23 4.33 -7.59 9.45
C ALA A 23 3.38 -6.38 9.39
N GLN A 24 3.01 -5.84 10.55
CA GLN A 24 2.05 -4.74 10.70
C GLN A 24 2.65 -3.37 10.33
N ALA A 25 3.98 -3.28 10.17
CA ALA A 25 4.66 -2.03 9.85
C ALA A 25 4.35 -1.51 8.44
N GLY A 26 4.04 -2.41 7.48
CA GLY A 26 3.75 -2.08 6.08
C GLY A 26 2.36 -1.48 5.87
N GLU A 27 1.63 -1.25 6.95
CA GLU A 27 0.30 -0.67 6.96
C GLU A 27 0.30 0.77 7.49
N LEU A 28 1.39 1.20 8.12
CA LEU A 28 1.57 2.58 8.52
C LEU A 28 1.55 3.46 7.26
N ASP A 29 0.82 4.58 7.32
CA ASP A 29 0.74 5.60 6.27
C ASP A 29 0.06 5.24 4.93
N ILE A 30 -0.99 4.41 4.92
CA ILE A 30 -1.80 4.13 3.71
C ILE A 30 -2.26 5.40 2.98
N LEU A 31 -2.70 6.41 3.74
CA LEU A 31 -3.24 7.66 3.21
C LEU A 31 -2.16 8.61 2.68
N LYS A 32 -0.90 8.45 3.11
CA LYS A 32 0.18 9.36 2.75
C LYS A 32 0.50 9.23 1.25
N PRO A 33 0.36 10.30 0.45
CA PRO A 33 0.71 10.26 -0.96
C PRO A 33 2.18 9.91 -1.17
N ARG A 34 2.46 9.11 -2.20
CA ARG A 34 3.83 8.74 -2.60
C ARG A 34 4.30 9.46 -3.86
N VAL A 35 3.35 10.03 -4.61
CA VAL A 35 3.56 10.95 -5.72
C VAL A 35 3.73 12.37 -5.18
N PRO A 36 4.68 13.17 -5.69
CA PRO A 36 4.80 14.61 -5.39
C PRO A 36 3.49 15.37 -5.58
N ALA A 37 3.28 16.39 -4.74
CA ALA A 37 2.02 17.13 -4.69
C ALA A 37 1.67 17.83 -6.01
N ASP A 38 2.67 18.28 -6.75
CA ASP A 38 2.55 18.92 -8.07
C ASP A 38 2.20 17.92 -9.19
N GLN A 39 2.45 16.62 -8.98
CA GLN A 39 2.22 15.57 -9.99
C GLN A 39 1.03 14.66 -9.66
N ILE A 40 0.51 14.72 -8.43
CA ILE A 40 -0.52 13.79 -7.93
C ILE A 40 -1.81 13.82 -8.76
N ALA A 41 -2.23 14.98 -9.26
CA ALA A 41 -3.43 15.10 -10.07
C ALA A 41 -3.28 14.40 -11.42
N ALA A 42 -2.12 14.57 -12.08
CA ALA A 42 -1.80 13.89 -13.33
C ALA A 42 -1.70 12.38 -13.14
N ALA A 43 -1.00 11.93 -12.08
CA ALA A 43 -0.86 10.52 -11.76
C ALA A 43 -2.22 9.84 -11.52
N LYS A 44 -3.12 10.49 -10.77
CA LYS A 44 -4.49 9.99 -10.54
C LYS A 44 -5.32 9.85 -11.81
N ALA A 45 -5.07 10.68 -12.82
CA ALA A 45 -5.78 10.66 -14.09
C ALA A 45 -5.24 9.62 -15.07
N MET A 46 -4.08 9.03 -14.81
CA MET A 46 -3.50 8.00 -15.67
C MET A 46 -4.38 6.75 -15.72
N LYS A 47 -4.44 6.13 -16.90
CA LYS A 47 -5.24 4.92 -17.16
C LYS A 47 -4.38 3.88 -17.89
N PRO A 48 -4.65 2.57 -17.68
CA PRO A 48 -3.98 1.52 -18.44
C PRO A 48 -4.15 1.75 -19.95
N PRO A 49 -3.07 1.65 -20.76
CA PRO A 49 -3.13 1.87 -22.21
C PRO A 49 -3.70 0.64 -22.97
N PHE A 50 -4.31 -0.30 -22.25
CA PHE A 50 -4.85 -1.55 -22.77
C PHE A 50 -6.08 -1.97 -21.95
N PRO A 51 -6.96 -2.82 -22.52
CA PRO A 51 -8.00 -3.47 -21.74
C PRO A 51 -7.40 -4.34 -20.63
N VAL A 52 -7.89 -4.18 -19.40
CA VAL A 52 -7.44 -5.00 -18.27
C VAL A 52 -8.17 -6.34 -18.32
N THR A 53 -7.42 -7.42 -18.51
CA THR A 53 -7.93 -8.79 -18.59
C THR A 53 -7.15 -9.72 -17.64
N ALA A 54 -7.65 -10.94 -17.44
CA ALA A 54 -6.93 -11.97 -16.68
C ALA A 54 -5.53 -12.25 -17.25
N ASP A 55 -5.38 -12.25 -18.59
CA ASP A 55 -4.08 -12.46 -19.24
C ASP A 55 -3.08 -11.32 -18.96
N ILE A 56 -3.57 -10.09 -18.90
CA ILE A 56 -2.75 -8.92 -18.53
C ILE A 56 -2.28 -9.04 -17.08
N ILE A 57 -3.17 -9.45 -16.17
CA ILE A 57 -2.84 -9.71 -14.76
C ILE A 57 -1.80 -10.84 -14.66
N ALA A 58 -1.93 -11.91 -15.46
CA ALA A 58 -0.98 -13.00 -15.49
C ALA A 58 0.42 -12.54 -15.98
N LYS A 59 0.49 -11.73 -17.04
CA LYS A 59 1.75 -11.10 -17.48
C LYS A 59 2.34 -10.19 -16.40
N GLY A 60 1.49 -9.46 -15.69
CA GLY A 60 1.89 -8.65 -14.54
C GLY A 60 2.59 -9.47 -13.46
N LYS A 61 2.08 -10.67 -13.17
CA LYS A 61 2.71 -11.61 -12.23
C LYS A 61 4.09 -12.05 -12.69
N GLU A 62 4.29 -12.28 -13.98
CA GLU A 62 5.59 -12.62 -14.55
C GLU A 62 6.58 -11.47 -14.40
N VAL A 63 6.14 -10.22 -14.65
CA VAL A 63 6.98 -9.03 -14.42
C VAL A 63 7.34 -8.89 -12.94
N PHE A 64 6.36 -9.02 -12.05
CA PHE A 64 6.54 -8.87 -10.60
C PHE A 64 7.55 -9.87 -10.02
N ASN A 65 7.52 -11.13 -10.50
CA ASN A 65 8.43 -12.19 -10.06
C ASN A 65 9.73 -12.28 -10.89
N GLY A 66 9.78 -11.63 -12.04
CA GLY A 66 10.89 -11.68 -13.00
C GLY A 66 11.60 -10.34 -13.13
N ALA A 67 11.46 -9.69 -14.29
CA ALA A 67 12.20 -8.48 -14.65
C ALA A 67 12.03 -7.32 -13.67
N GLY A 68 10.85 -7.17 -13.05
CA GLY A 68 10.60 -6.15 -12.03
C GLY A 68 11.23 -6.48 -10.68
N THR A 69 11.52 -7.75 -10.41
CA THR A 69 12.10 -8.24 -9.12
C THR A 69 11.33 -7.78 -7.87
N CYS A 70 10.09 -7.32 -8.03
CA CYS A 70 9.26 -6.67 -7.01
C CYS A 70 9.07 -7.57 -5.78
N TYR A 71 8.95 -8.89 -6.02
CA TYR A 71 8.81 -9.91 -4.98
C TYR A 71 9.94 -9.91 -3.94
N THR A 72 11.13 -9.41 -4.29
CA THR A 72 12.27 -9.37 -3.37
C THR A 72 11.95 -8.54 -2.13
N CYS A 73 11.23 -7.43 -2.29
CA CYS A 73 10.83 -6.55 -1.20
C CYS A 73 9.35 -6.76 -0.84
N HIS A 74 8.47 -6.89 -1.82
CA HIS A 74 7.04 -7.02 -1.58
C HIS A 74 6.58 -8.46 -1.26
N GLY A 75 7.47 -9.45 -1.35
CA GLY A 75 7.17 -10.87 -1.13
C GLY A 75 6.45 -11.50 -2.33
N ALA A 76 6.56 -12.82 -2.49
CA ALA A 76 5.94 -13.55 -3.61
C ALA A 76 4.40 -13.43 -3.62
N THR A 77 3.79 -13.22 -2.45
CA THR A 77 2.35 -12.99 -2.30
C THR A 77 1.97 -11.51 -2.16
N GLY A 78 2.92 -10.59 -2.35
CA GLY A 78 2.66 -9.15 -2.28
C GLY A 78 2.36 -8.60 -0.88
N LYS A 79 2.73 -9.31 0.19
CA LYS A 79 2.40 -8.92 1.58
C LYS A 79 3.36 -7.90 2.20
N GLY A 80 4.40 -7.48 1.48
CA GLY A 80 5.43 -6.60 2.00
C GLY A 80 6.46 -7.31 2.90
N ASP A 81 6.52 -8.63 2.83
CA ASP A 81 7.31 -9.52 3.69
C ASP A 81 8.43 -10.25 2.92
N GLY A 82 8.87 -9.66 1.79
CA GLY A 82 9.97 -10.23 1.00
C GLY A 82 11.30 -10.22 1.76
N PRO A 83 12.28 -11.05 1.36
CA PRO A 83 13.59 -11.12 2.03
C PRO A 83 14.32 -9.77 2.07
N GLY A 84 14.08 -8.89 1.09
CA GLY A 84 14.61 -7.53 1.05
C GLY A 84 13.85 -6.53 1.93
N ALA A 85 12.71 -6.87 2.52
CA ALA A 85 11.94 -5.97 3.39
C ALA A 85 12.57 -5.76 4.78
N ALA A 86 13.47 -6.65 5.20
CA ALA A 86 14.04 -6.63 6.54
C ALA A 86 14.79 -5.32 6.81
N GLY A 87 14.41 -4.62 7.89
CA GLY A 87 15.04 -3.37 8.31
C GLY A 87 14.63 -2.12 7.52
N MET A 88 13.67 -2.22 6.58
CA MET A 88 13.13 -1.05 5.88
C MET A 88 12.10 -0.30 6.74
N ASP A 89 12.25 1.02 6.82
CA ASP A 89 11.27 1.94 7.41
C ASP A 89 11.01 3.13 6.47
N PRO A 90 9.78 3.30 5.96
CA PRO A 90 8.64 2.40 6.10
C PRO A 90 8.85 1.08 5.35
N SER A 91 8.32 -0.01 5.88
CA SER A 91 8.39 -1.31 5.19
C SER A 91 7.56 -1.32 3.90
N PRO A 92 7.87 -2.24 2.96
CA PRO A 92 7.15 -2.35 1.69
C PRO A 92 5.63 -2.52 1.86
N ARG A 93 4.87 -2.05 0.87
CA ARG A 93 3.41 -2.10 0.91
C ARG A 93 2.89 -3.53 0.83
N ASN A 94 1.90 -3.83 1.67
CA ASN A 94 1.07 -5.00 1.55
C ASN A 94 -0.06 -4.75 0.53
N PHE A 95 0.06 -5.35 -0.66
CA PHE A 95 -0.91 -5.26 -1.74
C PHE A 95 -2.14 -6.15 -1.54
N THR A 96 -2.13 -7.07 -0.56
CA THR A 96 -3.33 -7.85 -0.21
C THR A 96 -4.28 -7.07 0.69
N ASN A 97 -3.91 -5.86 1.10
CA ASN A 97 -4.78 -5.01 1.91
C ASN A 97 -5.72 -4.18 1.03
N HIS A 98 -6.98 -4.61 0.99
CA HIS A 98 -8.03 -3.94 0.21
C HIS A 98 -8.21 -2.44 0.56
N LYS A 99 -7.91 -2.00 1.79
CA LYS A 99 -8.01 -0.58 2.16
C LYS A 99 -7.04 0.29 1.36
N PHE A 100 -5.89 -0.26 0.95
CA PHE A 100 -4.94 0.44 0.11
C PHE A 100 -5.52 0.68 -1.29
N ASP A 101 -6.15 -0.34 -1.88
CA ASP A 101 -6.80 -0.22 -3.19
C ASP A 101 -7.88 0.87 -3.17
N GLN A 102 -8.61 0.98 -2.05
CA GLN A 102 -9.69 1.94 -1.88
C GLN A 102 -9.27 3.41 -1.82
N VAL A 103 -8.00 3.70 -1.52
CA VAL A 103 -7.50 5.07 -1.37
C VAL A 103 -6.47 5.48 -2.43
N ARG A 104 -6.08 4.53 -3.28
CA ARG A 104 -4.98 4.72 -4.23
C ARG A 104 -5.44 4.32 -5.62
N THR A 105 -5.23 5.21 -6.58
CA THR A 105 -5.51 4.90 -7.99
C THR A 105 -4.41 4.02 -8.59
N ALA A 106 -4.75 3.25 -9.63
CA ALA A 106 -3.74 2.49 -10.39
C ALA A 106 -2.70 3.42 -11.04
N GLY A 107 -3.12 4.61 -11.48
CA GLY A 107 -2.23 5.62 -12.05
C GLY A 107 -1.17 6.11 -11.07
N GLU A 108 -1.52 6.34 -9.81
CA GLU A 108 -0.55 6.68 -8.76
C GLU A 108 0.46 5.54 -8.52
N MET A 109 0.01 4.29 -8.54
CA MET A 109 0.91 3.14 -8.37
C MET A 109 1.90 3.03 -9.53
N VAL A 110 1.44 3.17 -10.77
CA VAL A 110 2.32 3.15 -11.95
C VAL A 110 3.30 4.31 -11.92
N TRP A 111 2.87 5.50 -11.52
CA TRP A 111 3.81 6.62 -11.35
C TRP A 111 4.94 6.27 -10.39
N VAL A 112 4.65 5.61 -9.27
CA VAL A 112 5.66 5.17 -8.29
C VAL A 112 6.54 4.06 -8.86
N VAL A 113 6.00 3.09 -9.60
CA VAL A 113 6.81 2.06 -10.26
C VAL A 113 7.74 2.68 -11.32
N THR A 114 7.27 3.69 -12.05
CA THR A 114 8.05 4.38 -13.07
C THR A 114 9.17 5.19 -12.46
N ASN A 115 8.87 6.03 -11.45
CA ASN A 115 9.78 7.08 -10.95
C ASN A 115 10.41 6.79 -9.60
N GLY A 116 9.92 5.78 -8.89
CA GLY A 116 10.22 5.53 -7.48
C GLY A 116 9.37 6.42 -6.55
N SER A 117 9.61 6.34 -5.25
CA SER A 117 8.97 7.22 -4.27
C SER A 117 9.99 8.11 -3.56
N PRO A 118 9.90 9.45 -3.69
CA PRO A 118 10.77 10.37 -2.95
C PRO A 118 10.66 10.22 -1.43
N LEU A 119 9.49 9.76 -0.94
CA LEU A 119 9.22 9.55 0.49
C LEU A 119 9.53 8.13 0.97
N GLN A 120 10.01 7.25 0.08
CA GLN A 120 10.47 5.90 0.39
C GLN A 120 11.57 5.52 -0.61
N PRO A 121 12.81 6.00 -0.42
CA PRO A 121 13.89 5.87 -1.40
C PRO A 121 14.26 4.42 -1.76
N ALA A 122 13.92 3.45 -0.90
CA ALA A 122 14.07 2.03 -1.18
C ALA A 122 13.19 1.55 -2.35
N MET A 123 12.08 2.25 -2.65
CA MET A 123 11.29 2.04 -3.85
C MET A 123 11.87 2.89 -4.98
N VAL A 124 12.76 2.28 -5.76
CA VAL A 124 13.41 2.90 -6.93
C VAL A 124 12.45 3.02 -8.11
N GLY A 125 12.79 3.87 -9.09
CA GLY A 125 12.07 3.96 -10.36
C GLY A 125 12.55 2.88 -11.33
N PHE A 126 11.69 1.92 -11.64
CA PHE A 126 12.05 0.77 -12.47
C PHE A 126 12.02 1.08 -13.97
N VAL A 127 11.13 1.98 -14.40
CA VAL A 127 11.09 2.43 -15.80
C VAL A 127 12.17 3.47 -16.04
N THR A 128 12.34 4.45 -15.15
CA THR A 128 13.39 5.47 -15.30
C THR A 128 14.79 4.88 -15.19
N ALA A 129 14.98 3.78 -14.45
CA ALA A 129 16.21 3.00 -14.43
C ALA A 129 16.39 2.07 -15.66
N GLY A 130 15.38 1.97 -16.54
CA GLY A 130 15.43 1.12 -17.74
C GLY A 130 15.30 -0.39 -17.46
N GLN A 131 14.88 -0.79 -16.26
CA GLN A 131 14.73 -2.20 -15.88
C GLN A 131 13.48 -2.84 -16.49
N ILE A 132 12.38 -2.08 -16.58
CA ILE A 132 11.12 -2.51 -17.21
C ILE A 132 10.57 -1.41 -18.11
N THR A 133 9.70 -1.77 -19.05
CA THR A 133 8.98 -0.82 -19.93
C THR A 133 7.75 -0.23 -19.25
N ASP A 134 7.24 0.90 -19.76
CA ASP A 134 5.96 1.49 -19.31
C ASP A 134 4.82 0.47 -19.33
N LYS A 135 4.76 -0.34 -20.39
CA LYS A 135 3.75 -1.41 -20.51
C LYS A 135 3.88 -2.42 -19.39
N GLN A 136 5.09 -2.88 -19.08
CA GLN A 136 5.35 -3.82 -18.00
C GLN A 136 5.04 -3.24 -16.63
N ALA A 137 5.27 -1.94 -16.42
CA ALA A 137 4.86 -1.26 -15.18
C ALA A 137 3.34 -1.30 -14.98
N TRP A 138 2.56 -1.01 -16.03
CA TRP A 138 1.10 -1.17 -15.98
C TRP A 138 0.69 -2.62 -15.72
N GLU A 139 1.29 -3.59 -16.41
CA GLU A 139 1.00 -5.01 -16.20
C GLU A 139 1.27 -5.42 -14.74
N ALA A 140 2.44 -5.06 -14.19
CA ALA A 140 2.80 -5.33 -12.80
C ALA A 140 1.80 -4.74 -11.82
N VAL A 141 1.39 -3.47 -12.00
CA VAL A 141 0.40 -2.83 -11.13
C VAL A 141 -0.98 -3.49 -11.23
N MET A 142 -1.40 -3.97 -12.41
CA MET A 142 -2.65 -4.73 -12.52
C MET A 142 -2.58 -6.03 -11.71
N TYR A 143 -1.42 -6.69 -11.69
CA TYR A 143 -1.20 -7.84 -10.81
C TYR A 143 -1.22 -7.44 -9.33
N GLU A 144 -0.50 -6.41 -8.93
CA GLU A 144 -0.46 -5.93 -7.54
C GLU A 144 -1.86 -5.65 -7.00
N ARG A 145 -2.68 -4.88 -7.73
CA ARG A 145 -4.07 -4.57 -7.32
C ARG A 145 -4.96 -5.81 -7.25
N SER A 146 -4.75 -6.78 -8.16
CA SER A 146 -5.53 -8.02 -8.14
C SER A 146 -5.41 -8.80 -6.82
N LEU A 147 -4.31 -8.61 -6.08
CA LEU A 147 -4.06 -9.29 -4.81
C LEU A 147 -4.99 -8.82 -3.68
N GLY A 148 -5.44 -7.56 -3.71
CA GLY A 148 -6.33 -6.96 -2.69
C GLY A 148 -7.78 -6.79 -3.16
N CYS A 149 -8.04 -6.86 -4.47
CA CYS A 149 -9.36 -6.61 -5.05
C CYS A 149 -10.32 -7.81 -5.11
N GLY A 150 -9.87 -9.03 -4.75
CA GLY A 150 -10.76 -10.21 -4.67
C GLY A 150 -11.49 -10.57 -5.98
N GLY A 151 -10.94 -10.17 -7.13
CA GLY A 151 -11.55 -10.40 -8.46
C GLY A 151 -12.45 -9.28 -8.97
N ASP A 152 -12.68 -8.21 -8.19
CA ASP A 152 -13.39 -7.01 -8.67
C ASP A 152 -12.52 -6.24 -9.69
N MET A 153 -12.91 -6.28 -10.97
CA MET A 153 -12.16 -5.62 -12.04
C MET A 153 -12.22 -4.09 -11.98
N ASP A 154 -13.26 -3.50 -11.38
CA ASP A 154 -13.31 -2.04 -11.19
C ASP A 154 -12.29 -1.61 -10.14
N CYS A 155 -12.16 -2.40 -9.06
CA CYS A 155 -11.08 -2.26 -8.09
C CYS A 155 -9.70 -2.46 -8.75
N VAL A 156 -9.52 -3.49 -9.59
CA VAL A 156 -8.24 -3.77 -10.25
C VAL A 156 -7.83 -2.63 -11.17
N THR A 157 -8.75 -2.12 -12.00
CA THR A 157 -8.43 -0.97 -12.86
C THR A 157 -8.14 0.29 -12.05
N GLY A 158 -8.69 0.39 -10.83
CA GLY A 158 -8.34 1.41 -9.84
C GLY A 158 -8.52 2.82 -10.37
N SER A 159 -9.57 3.02 -11.18
CA SER A 159 -9.86 4.33 -11.77
C SER A 159 -10.12 5.37 -10.69
N ALA A 160 -9.81 6.64 -10.99
CA ALA A 160 -10.12 7.75 -10.09
C ALA A 160 -11.60 7.78 -9.69
N ASP A 161 -12.50 7.43 -10.62
CA ASP A 161 -13.94 7.39 -10.38
C ASP A 161 -14.34 6.29 -9.40
N TRP A 162 -13.72 5.10 -9.48
CA TRP A 162 -13.96 4.02 -8.53
C TRP A 162 -13.40 4.38 -7.14
N VAL A 163 -12.17 4.89 -7.07
CA VAL A 163 -11.51 5.29 -5.81
C VAL A 163 -12.32 6.40 -5.11
N ALA A 164 -12.79 7.41 -5.83
CA ALA A 164 -13.56 8.51 -5.26
C ALA A 164 -14.89 8.08 -4.61
N LYS A 165 -15.46 6.93 -5.02
CA LYS A 165 -16.70 6.36 -4.48
C LYS A 165 -16.48 5.45 -3.27
N GLN A 166 -15.24 5.21 -2.85
CA GLN A 166 -14.99 4.31 -1.73
C GLN A 166 -15.39 4.94 -0.39
N PRO A 167 -15.89 4.15 0.58
CA PRO A 167 -16.45 4.68 1.84
C PRO A 167 -15.49 5.59 2.63
N VAL A 168 -14.19 5.30 2.54
CA VAL A 168 -13.12 6.10 3.15
C VAL A 168 -13.09 7.56 2.68
N HIS A 169 -13.50 7.80 1.43
CA HIS A 169 -13.60 9.13 0.85
C HIS A 169 -14.97 9.78 1.13
N GLU A 170 -16.04 8.98 1.21
CA GLU A 170 -17.38 9.47 1.58
C GLU A 170 -17.47 9.94 3.04
N GLU A 171 -16.86 9.20 3.97
CA GLU A 171 -16.78 9.55 5.40
C GLU A 171 -16.01 10.87 5.59
N SER A 172 -14.88 11.03 4.91
CA SER A 172 -14.08 12.26 4.94
C SER A 172 -14.85 13.44 4.35
N ALA A 173 -15.55 13.26 3.21
CA ALA A 173 -16.38 14.30 2.61
C ALA A 173 -17.56 14.69 3.54
N ARG A 174 -18.18 13.72 4.21
CA ARG A 174 -19.25 13.95 5.19
C ARG A 174 -18.75 14.70 6.42
N LYS A 175 -17.55 14.40 6.90
CA LYS A 175 -16.94 15.08 8.06
C LYS A 175 -16.59 16.53 7.72
N THR A 176 -16.05 16.78 6.54
CA THR A 176 -15.75 18.14 6.05
C THR A 176 -17.02 18.97 5.88
N THR A 177 -18.08 18.42 5.27
CA THR A 177 -19.36 19.12 5.10
C THR A 177 -20.06 19.39 6.43
N ARG A 178 -20.04 18.45 7.39
CA ARG A 178 -20.54 18.67 8.76
C ARG A 178 -19.75 19.73 9.51
N SER A 179 -18.43 19.75 9.37
CA SER A 179 -17.58 20.76 10.00
C SER A 179 -17.82 22.15 9.40
N ALA A 180 -17.91 22.26 8.07
CA ALA A 180 -18.23 23.51 7.38
C ALA A 180 -19.63 24.04 7.74
N ALA A 181 -20.64 23.16 7.82
CA ALA A 181 -21.98 23.53 8.25
C ALA A 181 -22.05 23.98 9.71
N THR A 182 -21.19 23.44 10.58
CA THR A 182 -21.09 23.86 11.99
C THR A 182 -20.42 25.23 12.12
N VAL A 183 -19.36 25.48 11.34
CA VAL A 183 -18.68 26.79 11.30
C VAL A 183 -19.62 27.88 10.77
N ALA A 184 -20.37 27.62 9.69
CA ALA A 184 -21.31 28.59 9.11
C ALA A 184 -22.46 28.96 10.06
N LYS A 185 -22.92 28.03 10.92
CA LYS A 185 -23.94 28.29 11.95
C LYS A 185 -23.41 29.13 13.12
N ASN A 186 -22.12 29.03 13.43
CA ASN A 186 -21.51 29.80 14.52
C ASN A 186 -21.06 31.20 14.09
N SER A 187 -20.79 31.42 12.80
CA SER A 187 -20.40 32.74 12.26
C SER A 187 -21.59 33.64 11.90
N SER A 188 -22.83 33.16 12.08
CA SER A 188 -24.07 33.89 11.77
C SER A 188 -24.81 34.42 13.01
N SER A 189 -24.18 34.39 14.18
CA SER A 189 -24.66 35.14 15.35
C SER A 189 -24.55 36.65 15.08
N PRO A 190 -25.65 37.43 15.14
CA PRO A 190 -25.58 38.86 14.91
C PRO A 190 -24.84 39.56 16.05
N ASP A 191 -23.90 40.42 15.67
CA ASP A 191 -23.29 41.45 16.52
C ASP A 191 -24.41 42.30 17.14
N LEU A 192 -24.66 42.08 18.43
CA LEU A 192 -25.45 43.00 19.27
C LEU A 192 -24.53 44.12 19.72
N SER A 193 -24.17 44.98 18.77
CA SER A 193 -23.69 46.33 19.05
C SER A 193 -24.86 47.32 19.06
N LEU A 194 -24.81 48.23 20.05
CA LEU A 194 -25.64 49.43 20.27
C LEU A 194 -26.88 49.30 21.18
N ARG A 195 -26.66 49.46 22.50
CA ARG A 195 -27.34 50.48 23.33
C ARG A 195 -26.40 50.96 24.44
#